data_AF-A0A086Q5P7-F1
#
_entry.id   AF-A0A086Q5P7-F1
#
_cell.length_a   1.000
_cell.length_b   1.000
_cell.length_c   1.000
_cell.angle_alpha   90.00
_cell.angle_beta   90.00
_cell.angle_gamma   90.00
#
_symmetry.space_group_name_H-M   'P 1'
#
loop_
_entity.id
_entity.type
_entity.pdbx_description
1 polymer ?
#
loop_
_entity_poly.entity_id
_entity_poly.type
_entity_poly.pdbx_seq_one_letter_code
_entity_poly.pdbx_strand_id
1 'polypeptide(L)' 'MWYGQLVIGPPGSGKSTYCNGMQQMLRALHRPHIVVNLDPANDFLPYDCAVNLRDLIDHKEVMEKHRLGPNG' A
#
# COMPACT_ATOMS: atom_id res chain seq x y z
N MET A 1 2.61 23.63 -1.25
CA MET A 1 1.72 23.04 -0.21
C MET A 1 1.67 21.53 -0.44
N TRP A 2 1.76 20.73 0.62
CA TRP A 2 1.73 19.27 0.53
C TRP A 2 0.31 18.76 0.73
N TYR A 3 -0.06 17.71 0.00
CA TYR A 3 -1.35 17.05 0.11
C TYR A 3 -1.12 15.55 0.24
N GLY A 4 -1.98 14.90 1.02
CA GLY A 4 -1.94 13.46 1.22
C GLY A 4 -3.35 12.89 1.16
N GLN A 5 -3.45 11.65 0.71
CA GLN A 5 -4.68 10.88 0.72
C GLN A 5 -4.44 9.57 1.45
N LEU A 6 -5.30 9.29 2.44
CA LEU A 6 -5.34 8.00 3.09
C LEU A 6 -6.51 7.19 2.51
N VAL A 7 -6.19 6.05 1.89
CA VAL A 7 -7.17 5.17 1.25
C VAL A 7 -7.50 4.02 2.20
N ILE A 8 -8.73 3.98 2.70
CA ILE A 8 -9.22 2.97 3.64
C ILE A 8 -10.49 2.29 3.12
N GLY A 9 -10.74 1.06 3.57
CA GLY A 9 -11.90 0.26 3.16
C GLY A 9 -11.72 -1.22 3.44
N PRO A 10 -12.81 -2.01 3.46
CA PRO A 10 -12.76 -3.43 3.74
C PRO A 10 -11.98 -4.22 2.67
N PRO A 11 -11.58 -5.48 2.93
CA PRO A 11 -11.01 -6.36 1.91
C PRO A 11 -11.92 -6.43 0.67
N GLY A 12 -11.32 -6.42 -0.52
CA GLY A 12 -12.07 -6.45 -1.78
C GLY A 12 -12.73 -5.12 -2.22
N SER A 13 -12.66 -4.04 -1.43
CA SER A 13 -13.28 -2.76 -1.78
C SER A 13 -12.59 -1.97 -2.91
N GLY A 14 -11.55 -2.53 -3.53
CA GLY A 14 -10.86 -1.91 -4.67
C GLY A 14 -9.78 -0.88 -4.32
N LYS A 15 -9.27 -0.83 -3.07
CA LYS A 15 -8.23 0.14 -2.64
C LYS A 15 -7.00 0.13 -3.56
N SER A 16 -6.44 -1.04 -3.85
CA SER A 16 -5.28 -1.19 -4.74
C SER A 16 -5.57 -0.71 -6.16
N THR A 17 -6.77 -1.00 -6.67
CA THR A 17 -7.25 -0.54 -7.99
C THR A 17 -7.35 0.99 -8.03
N TYR A 18 -7.87 1.59 -6.97
CA TYR A 18 -7.94 3.03 -6.82
C TYR A 18 -6.55 3.68 -6.82
N CYS A 19 -5.61 3.17 -6.03
CA CYS A 19 -4.24 3.68 -5.98
C CYS A 19 -3.56 3.63 -7.36
N ASN A 20 -3.75 2.53 -8.11
CA ASN A 20 -3.22 2.40 -9.46
C ASN A 20 -3.80 3.47 -10.42
N GLY A 21 -5.13 3.61 -10.47
CA GLY A 21 -5.78 4.60 -11.32
C GLY A 21 -5.41 6.04 -10.96
N MET A 22 -5.33 6.35 -9.66
CA MET A 22 -4.88 7.66 -9.16
C MET A 22 -3.44 7.95 -9.59
N GLN A 23 -2.55 6.96 -9.49
CA GLN A 23 -1.17 7.10 -9.92
C GLN A 23 -1.07 7.41 -11.42
N GLN A 24 -1.80 6.67 -12.26
CA GLN A 24 -1.85 6.90 -13.71
C GLN A 24 -2.36 8.31 -14.05
N MET A 25 -3.41 8.77 -13.36
CA MET A 25 -3.95 10.12 -13.55
C MET A 25 -2.93 11.20 -13.13
N LEU A 26 -2.27 11.07 -11.99
CA LEU A 26 -1.27 12.04 -11.53
C LEU A 26 -0.06 12.08 -12.46
N ARG A 27 0.37 10.94 -13.01
CA ARG A 27 1.39 10.88 -14.07
C ARG A 27 0.95 11.63 -15.32
N ALA A 28 -0.27 11.39 -15.81
CA ALA A 28 -0.81 12.08 -16.99
C ALA A 28 -0.89 13.60 -16.80
N LEU A 29 -1.19 14.04 -15.58
CA LEU A 29 -1.22 15.47 -15.19
C LEU A 29 0.16 16.06 -14.91
N HIS A 30 1.25 15.30 -15.06
CA HIS A 30 2.62 15.69 -14.71
C HIS A 30 2.74 16.21 -13.26
N ARG A 31 1.93 15.65 -12.35
CA ARG A 31 1.95 16.00 -10.93
C ARG A 31 2.89 15.06 -10.18
N PRO A 32 3.96 15.59 -9.55
CA PRO A 32 4.82 14.78 -8.69
C PRO A 32 4.03 14.15 -7.56
N HIS A 33 4.25 12.86 -7.31
CA HIS A 33 3.56 12.11 -6.27
C HIS A 33 4.40 10.92 -5.82
N ILE A 34 4.07 10.41 -4.64
CA ILE A 34 4.62 9.18 -4.07
C ILE A 34 3.46 8.31 -3.63
N VAL A 35 3.64 6.99 -3.72
CA VAL A 35 2.68 6.01 -3.21
C VAL A 35 3.35 5.22 -2.10
N VAL A 36 2.67 5.11 -0.96
CA VAL A 36 3.13 4.36 0.21
C VAL A 36 2.15 3.21 0.45
N ASN A 37 2.64 1.97 0.38
CA ASN A 37 1.84 0.80 0.70
C ASN A 37 2.04 0.44 2.17
N LEU A 38 0.97 0.58 2.96
CA LEU A 38 0.94 0.22 4.38
C LEU A 38 0.29 -1.15 4.64
N ASP A 39 -0.16 -1.85 3.60
CA ASP A 39 -0.80 -3.16 3.72
C ASP A 39 0.25 -4.28 3.67
N PRO A 40 0.54 -4.97 4.79
CA PRO A 40 1.51 -6.06 4.82
C PRO A 40 1.02 -7.31 4.09
N ALA A 41 -0.27 -7.45 3.82
CA ALA A 41 -0.89 -8.65 3.23
C ALA A 41 -1.07 -8.57 1.70
N ASN A 42 -0.68 -7.46 1.06
CA ASN A 42 -0.88 -7.26 -0.38
C ASN A 42 0.28 -7.80 -1.25
N ASP A 43 0.13 -8.99 -1.83
CA ASP A 43 1.20 -9.74 -2.51
C ASP A 43 1.68 -9.18 -3.85
N PHE A 44 0.84 -8.42 -4.54
CA PHE A 44 1.18 -7.88 -5.85
C PHE A 44 0.64 -6.46 -6.00
N LEU A 45 1.55 -5.49 -6.12
CA LEU A 45 1.19 -4.10 -6.38
C LEU A 45 1.29 -3.85 -7.89
N PRO A 46 0.19 -3.54 -8.59
CA PRO A 46 0.22 -3.25 -10.03
C PRO A 46 0.69 -1.82 -10.33
N TYR A 47 1.42 -1.18 -9.42
CA TYR A 47 1.83 0.22 -9.48
C TYR A 47 3.16 0.44 -8.75
N ASP A 48 3.90 1.49 -9.13
CA ASP A 48 5.17 1.81 -8.48
C ASP A 48 4.91 2.31 -7.06
N CYS A 49 5.49 1.65 -6.08
CA CYS A 49 5.40 2.02 -4.68
C CYS A 49 6.75 2.55 -4.21
N ALA A 50 6.78 3.77 -3.68
CA ALA A 50 8.01 4.40 -3.21
C ALA A 50 8.45 3.86 -1.83
N VAL A 51 7.49 3.46 -1.00
CA VAL A 51 7.72 2.85 0.31
C VAL A 51 6.71 1.74 0.52
N ASN A 52 7.19 0.51 0.68
CA ASN A 52 6.34 -0.65 0.96
C ASN A 52 6.68 -1.20 2.35
N LEU A 53 5.67 -1.36 3.21
CA LEU A 53 5.86 -1.87 4.57
C LEU A 53 6.55 -3.25 4.60
N ARG A 54 6.35 -4.05 3.55
CA ARG A 54 6.97 -5.38 3.39
C ARG A 54 8.48 -5.34 3.25
N ASP A 55 9.03 -4.25 2.71
CA ASP A 55 10.48 -4.09 2.59
C ASP A 55 11.13 -3.78 3.95
N LEU A 56 10.31 -3.36 4.93
CA LEU A 56 10.75 -2.97 6.26
C LEU A 56 10.50 -4.08 7.29
N ILE A 57 9.43 -4.87 7.12
CA ILE A 57 8.98 -5.88 8.09
C ILE A 57 8.46 -7.12 7.34
N ASP A 58 9.03 -8.29 7.65
CA ASP A 58 8.45 -9.57 7.24
C ASP A 58 7.27 -9.92 8.16
N HIS A 59 6.06 -9.90 7.60
CA HIS A 59 4.83 -10.23 8.31
C HIS A 59 4.85 -11.65 8.89
N LYS A 60 5.45 -12.62 8.18
CA LYS A 60 5.52 -14.02 8.66
C LYS A 60 6.43 -14.14 9.88
N GLU A 61 7.58 -13.48 9.84
CA GLU A 61 8.53 -13.46 10.96
C GLU A 61 7.89 -12.84 12.21
N VAL A 62 7.17 -11.73 12.06
CA VAL A 62 6.46 -11.08 13.18
C VAL A 62 5.38 -11.98 13.76
N MET A 63 4.59 -12.64 12.92
CA MET A 63 3.58 -13.60 13.37
C MET A 63 4.18 -14.76 14.17
N GLU A 64 5.26 -15.38 13.69
CA GLU A 64 5.93 -16.47 14.39
C GLU A 64 6.57 -16.01 15.70
N LYS A 65 7.31 -14.90 15.67
CA LYS A 65 8.07 -14.39 16.82
C LYS A 65 7.15 -13.97 17.97
N HIS A 66 5.99 -13.41 17.65
CA HIS A 66 5.04 -12.92 18.65
C HIS A 66 3.85 -13.87 18.88
N ARG A 67 3.80 -15.02 18.19
CA ARG A 67 2.69 -16.00 18.22
C ARG A 67 1.33 -15.35 17.92
N LEU A 68 1.34 -14.47 16.92
CA LEU A 68 0.21 -13.67 16.49
C LEU A 68 -0.54 -14.37 15.36
N GLY A 69 -1.85 -14.12 15.30
CA GLY A 69 -2.70 -14.58 14.20
C GLY A 69 -2.47 -13.75 12.93
N PRO A 70 -3.13 -14.08 11.80
CA PRO A 70 -2.94 -13.38 10.53
C PRO A 70 -3.30 -11.88 10.55
N ASN A 71 -3.92 -11.39 11.64
CA ASN A 71 -4.25 -9.98 11.86
C ASN A 71 -3.42 -9.32 12.98
N GLY A 72 -2.45 -10.03 13.57
CA GLY A 72 -1.96 -9.74 14.91
C GLY A 72 -2.73 -10.54 15.95
#